data_AF-A0A7C4CCJ8-F1
#
_entry.id   AF-A0A7C4CCJ8-F1
#
_cell.length_a   1.000
_cell.length_b   1.000
_cell.length_c   1.000
_cell.angle_alpha   90.00
_cell.angle_beta   90.00
_cell.angle_gamma   90.00
#
_symmetry.space_group_name_H-M   'P 1'
#
loop_
_entity.id
_entity.type
_entity.pdbx_description
1 polymer ?
#
loop_
_entity_poly.entity_id
_entity_poly.type
_entity_poly.pdbx_seq_one_letter_code
_entity_poly.pdbx_strand_id
1 'polypeptide(L)'
;MDPTKRIAKWNAKFDTERVKETLDDLRPGMAARVQAVFPLLVAMETQVKQVLDGQGVPIIQYPFYLSFGREVWRLLRQELSGESLKQEVAVLVAKWVARGLELPVLQAVRDDVFNIGAPASP
;
A
#
# COMPACT_ATOMS: atom_id res chain seq x y z
N MET A 1 28.77 23.74 -17.32
CA MET A 1 28.55 22.66 -16.32
C MET A 1 29.66 21.63 -16.52
N ASP A 2 30.48 21.36 -15.52
CA ASP A 2 31.70 20.55 -15.65
C ASP A 2 31.40 19.04 -15.55
N PRO A 3 31.58 18.25 -16.61
CA PRO A 3 31.33 16.80 -16.61
C PRO A 3 32.18 16.03 -15.59
N THR A 4 33.41 16.47 -15.33
CA THR A 4 34.35 15.81 -14.42
C THR A 4 33.83 15.84 -12.98
N LYS A 5 33.24 16.96 -12.56
CA LYS A 5 32.59 17.07 -11.24
C LYS A 5 31.37 16.16 -11.11
N ARG A 6 30.61 15.94 -12.18
CA ARG A 6 29.44 15.03 -12.15
C ARG A 6 29.89 13.57 -12.05
N ILE A 7 30.92 13.18 -12.80
CA ILE A 7 31.50 11.83 -12.77
C ILE A 7 32.11 11.53 -11.40
N ALA A 8 32.89 12.46 -10.83
CA ALA A 8 33.46 12.28 -9.50
C ALA A 8 32.39 12.13 -8.41
N LYS A 9 31.33 12.94 -8.45
CA LYS A 9 30.19 12.83 -7.52
C LYS A 9 29.43 11.52 -7.71
N TRP A 10 29.35 11.01 -8.93
CA TRP A 10 28.75 9.71 -9.20
C TRP A 10 29.62 8.59 -8.62
N ASN A 11 30.92 8.54 -8.94
CA ASN A 11 31.86 7.54 -8.40
C ASN A 11 31.85 7.50 -6.87
N ALA A 12 31.85 8.66 -6.20
CA ALA A 12 31.79 8.73 -4.74
C ALA A 12 30.47 8.22 -4.13
N LYS A 13 29.35 8.26 -4.88
CA LYS A 13 28.06 7.68 -4.43
C LYS A 13 28.01 6.16 -4.62
N PHE A 14 28.73 5.66 -5.62
CA PHE A 14 28.77 4.24 -5.98
C PHE A 14 30.04 3.55 -5.48
N ASP A 15 30.66 4.10 -4.43
CA ASP A 15 31.65 3.38 -3.65
C ASP A 15 30.98 2.18 -2.98
N THR A 16 31.27 0.99 -3.50
CA THR A 16 30.59 -0.24 -3.12
C THR A 16 30.96 -0.72 -1.72
N GLU A 17 32.14 -0.35 -1.21
CA GLU A 17 32.56 -0.71 0.15
C GLU A 17 31.72 0.06 1.16
N ARG A 18 31.64 1.38 0.99
CA ARG A 18 30.79 2.25 1.81
C ARG A 18 29.31 1.87 1.71
N VAL A 19 28.82 1.51 0.52
CA VAL A 19 27.44 1.04 0.33
C VAL A 19 27.19 -0.25 1.11
N LYS A 20 28.14 -1.20 1.07
CA LYS A 20 28.04 -2.46 1.81
C LYS A 20 27.98 -2.22 3.32
N GLU A 21 28.90 -1.42 3.86
CA GLU A 21 28.92 -1.06 5.29
C GLU A 21 27.57 -0.44 5.71
N THR A 22 27.09 0.54 4.94
CA THR A 22 25.79 1.18 5.20
C THR A 22 24.64 0.17 5.19
N LEU A 23 24.64 -0.79 4.26
CA LEU A 23 23.61 -1.83 4.20
C LEU A 23 23.70 -2.80 5.37
N ASP A 24 24.91 -3.21 5.76
CA ASP A 24 25.13 -4.13 6.89
C ASP A 24 24.64 -3.49 8.20
N ASP A 25 24.88 -2.20 8.41
CA ASP A 25 24.37 -1.43 9.56
C ASP A 25 22.83 -1.33 9.58
N LEU A 26 22.21 -1.09 8.42
CA LEU A 26 20.76 -0.92 8.31
C LEU A 26 19.99 -2.25 8.34
N ARG A 27 20.64 -3.35 7.93
CA ARG A 27 19.99 -4.64 7.68
C ARG A 27 19.21 -5.18 8.89
N PRO A 28 19.70 -5.15 10.14
CA PRO A 28 18.94 -5.63 11.29
C PRO A 28 17.64 -4.86 11.49
N GLY A 29 17.67 -3.53 11.37
CA GLY A 29 16.50 -2.68 11.49
C GLY A 29 15.51 -2.86 10.34
N MET A 30 16.00 -3.01 9.11
CA MET A 30 15.15 -3.33 7.95
C MET A 30 14.49 -4.71 8.10
N ALA A 31 15.24 -5.72 8.53
CA ALA A 31 14.74 -7.07 8.74
C ALA A 31 13.64 -7.09 9.82
N ALA A 32 13.85 -6.43 10.96
CA ALA A 32 12.85 -6.34 12.02
C ALA A 32 11.54 -5.69 11.54
N ARG A 33 11.64 -4.60 10.75
CA ARG A 33 10.46 -3.94 10.16
C ARG A 33 9.71 -4.87 9.20
N VAL A 34 10.43 -5.57 8.32
CA VAL A 34 9.82 -6.52 7.38
C VAL A 34 9.15 -7.68 8.10
N GLN A 35 9.83 -8.28 9.08
CA GLN A 35 9.29 -9.37 9.89
C GLN A 35 8.02 -8.98 10.64
N ALA A 36 7.93 -7.74 11.11
CA ALA A 36 6.72 -7.24 11.78
C ALA A 36 5.58 -6.95 10.79
N VAL A 37 5.88 -6.42 9.61
CA VAL A 37 4.87 -5.84 8.71
C VAL A 37 4.35 -6.82 7.65
N PHE A 38 5.19 -7.70 7.12
CA PHE A 38 4.78 -8.60 6.03
C PHE A 38 3.70 -9.60 6.43
N PRO A 39 3.71 -10.21 7.62
CA PRO A 39 2.60 -11.06 8.05
C PRO A 39 1.26 -10.32 8.07
N LEU A 40 1.26 -9.07 8.53
CA LEU A 40 0.05 -8.23 8.56
C LEU A 40 -0.43 -7.88 7.15
N LEU A 41 0.50 -7.57 6.24
CA LEU A 41 0.18 -7.29 4.84
C LEU A 41 -0.45 -8.53 4.17
N VAL A 42 0.17 -9.70 4.34
CA VAL A 42 -0.35 -10.96 3.77
C VAL A 42 -1.72 -11.31 4.36
N ALA A 43 -1.92 -11.12 5.66
CA ALA A 43 -3.21 -11.36 6.30
C ALA A 43 -4.31 -10.45 5.71
N MET A 44 -4.03 -9.15 5.55
CA MET A 44 -4.95 -8.20 4.92
C MET A 44 -5.24 -8.59 3.47
N GLU A 45 -4.22 -8.88 2.65
CA GLU A 45 -4.42 -9.30 1.26
C GLU A 45 -5.22 -10.60 1.13
N THR A 46 -5.07 -11.50 2.10
CA THR A 46 -5.85 -12.75 2.17
C THR A 46 -7.32 -12.45 2.44
N GLN A 47 -7.64 -11.54 3.37
CA GLN A 47 -9.01 -11.12 3.63
C GLN A 47 -9.64 -10.42 2.41
N VAL A 48 -8.88 -9.55 1.73
CA VAL A 48 -9.35 -8.94 0.46
C VAL A 48 -9.70 -10.03 -0.54
N LYS A 49 -8.82 -11.01 -0.76
CA LYS A 49 -9.10 -12.12 -1.71
C LYS A 49 -10.34 -12.91 -1.33
N GLN A 50 -10.57 -13.18 -0.05
CA GLN A 50 -11.77 -13.88 0.41
C GLN A 50 -13.05 -13.10 0.07
N VAL A 51 -13.04 -11.77 0.22
CA VAL A 51 -14.15 -10.93 -0.23
C VAL A 51 -14.34 -11.03 -1.74
N LEU A 52 -13.25 -10.96 -2.53
CA LEU A 52 -13.33 -11.06 -3.99
C LEU A 52 -13.84 -12.43 -4.46
N ASP A 53 -13.40 -13.51 -3.82
CA ASP A 53 -13.87 -14.87 -4.07
C ASP A 53 -15.39 -14.96 -3.82
N GLY A 54 -15.85 -14.42 -2.69
CA GLY A 54 -17.28 -14.40 -2.32
C GLY A 54 -18.14 -13.56 -3.26
N GLN A 55 -17.57 -12.53 -3.89
CA GLN A 55 -18.24 -11.66 -4.87
C GLN A 55 -18.10 -12.18 -6.31
N GLY A 56 -17.44 -13.32 -6.54
CA GLY A 56 -17.27 -13.90 -7.87
C GLY A 56 -16.41 -13.06 -8.82
N VAL A 57 -15.49 -12.26 -8.28
CA VAL A 57 -14.62 -11.39 -9.07
C VAL A 57 -13.65 -12.25 -9.89
N PRO A 58 -13.44 -11.98 -11.18
CA PRO A 58 -12.44 -12.69 -11.97
C PRO A 58 -11.01 -12.46 -11.42
N ILE A 59 -10.21 -13.52 -11.29
CA ILE A 59 -8.83 -13.46 -10.76
C ILE A 59 -7.96 -12.41 -11.48
N ILE A 60 -8.18 -12.19 -12.77
CA ILE A 60 -7.46 -11.18 -13.55
C ILE A 60 -7.65 -9.75 -12.99
N GLN A 61 -8.74 -9.50 -12.26
CA GLN A 61 -9.02 -8.22 -11.62
C GLN A 61 -8.44 -8.09 -10.20
N TYR A 62 -7.98 -9.19 -9.58
CA TYR A 62 -7.51 -9.19 -8.18
C TYR A 62 -6.39 -8.19 -7.93
N PRO A 63 -5.38 -8.02 -8.82
CA PRO A 63 -4.33 -7.03 -8.60
C PRO A 63 -4.85 -5.60 -8.41
N PHE A 64 -5.96 -5.24 -9.06
CA PHE A 64 -6.54 -3.90 -8.95
C PHE A 64 -7.25 -3.70 -7.60
N TYR A 65 -8.05 -4.67 -7.16
CA TYR A 65 -8.69 -4.64 -5.84
C TYR A 65 -7.68 -4.75 -4.69
N LEU A 66 -6.62 -5.53 -4.85
CA LEU A 66 -5.50 -5.59 -3.90
C LEU A 66 -4.77 -4.25 -3.81
N SER A 67 -4.63 -3.54 -4.94
CA SER A 67 -4.06 -2.18 -4.94
C SER A 67 -4.92 -1.22 -4.13
N PHE A 68 -6.25 -1.26 -4.30
CA PHE A 68 -7.17 -0.51 -3.45
C PHE A 68 -7.00 -0.87 -1.96
N GLY A 69 -7.02 -2.16 -1.60
CA GLY A 69 -6.84 -2.60 -0.22
C GLY A 69 -5.52 -2.12 0.40
N ARG A 70 -4.40 -2.17 -0.34
CA ARG A 70 -3.11 -1.64 0.12
C ARG A 70 -3.12 -0.14 0.36
N GLU A 71 -3.85 0.61 -0.47
CA GLU A 71 -3.98 2.05 -0.27
C GLU A 71 -4.78 2.39 0.99
N VAL A 72 -5.88 1.68 1.26
CA VAL A 72 -6.66 1.82 2.50
C VAL A 72 -5.81 1.42 3.72
N TRP A 73 -5.10 0.29 3.63
CA TRP A 73 -4.20 -0.17 4.69
C TRP A 73 -3.08 0.83 4.98
N ARG A 74 -2.54 1.49 3.95
CA ARG A 74 -1.56 2.58 4.11
C ARG A 74 -2.12 3.75 4.92
N LEU A 75 -3.38 4.15 4.70
CA LEU A 75 -4.02 5.23 5.47
C LEU A 75 -4.12 4.87 6.95
N LEU A 76 -4.55 3.64 7.27
CA LEU A 76 -4.60 3.13 8.65
C LEU A 76 -3.20 3.10 9.29
N ARG A 77 -2.20 2.66 8.54
CA ARG A 77 -0.78 2.66 8.93
C ARG A 77 -0.21 4.07 9.16
N GLN A 78 -0.86 5.10 8.64
CA GLN A 78 -0.56 6.52 8.86
C GLN A 78 -1.42 7.14 9.97
N GLU A 79 -2.11 6.30 10.75
CA GLU A 79 -2.91 6.70 11.91
C GLU A 79 -4.10 7.61 11.57
N LEU A 80 -4.52 7.65 10.29
CA LEU A 80 -5.79 8.28 9.92
C LEU A 80 -6.96 7.50 10.54
N SER A 81 -7.92 8.22 11.10
CA SER A 81 -9.05 7.64 11.81
C SER A 81 -10.30 8.53 11.72
N GLY A 82 -11.43 8.00 12.16
CA GLY A 82 -12.69 8.73 12.21
C GLY A 82 -13.15 9.21 10.83
N GLU A 83 -13.70 10.43 10.77
CA GLU A 83 -14.34 10.95 9.57
C GLU A 83 -13.34 11.27 8.45
N SER A 84 -12.13 11.71 8.78
CA SER A 84 -11.08 11.97 7.79
C SER A 84 -10.67 10.68 7.06
N LEU A 85 -10.54 9.57 7.78
CA LEU A 85 -10.30 8.25 7.18
C LEU A 85 -11.43 7.87 6.21
N LYS A 86 -12.69 8.04 6.61
CA LYS A 86 -13.84 7.70 5.76
C LYS A 86 -13.88 8.55 4.48
N GLN A 87 -13.56 9.83 4.57
CA GLN A 87 -13.48 10.72 3.41
C GLN A 87 -12.36 10.32 2.46
N GLU A 88 -11.15 10.06 2.97
CA GLU A 88 -10.02 9.59 2.14
C GLU A 88 -10.32 8.24 1.47
N VAL A 89 -10.97 7.32 2.19
CA VAL A 89 -11.40 6.05 1.63
C VAL A 89 -12.48 6.23 0.56
N ALA A 90 -13.41 7.18 0.74
CA ALA A 90 -14.40 7.50 -0.29
C ALA A 90 -13.73 8.05 -1.57
N VAL A 91 -12.68 8.86 -1.44
CA VAL A 91 -11.85 9.30 -2.58
C VAL A 91 -11.20 8.11 -3.27
N LEU A 92 -10.66 7.15 -2.52
CA LEU A 92 -10.09 5.92 -3.08
C LEU A 92 -11.15 5.10 -3.82
N VAL A 93 -12.35 4.94 -3.25
CA VAL A 93 -13.46 4.24 -3.90
C VAL A 93 -13.81 4.93 -5.23
N ALA A 94 -14.06 6.24 -5.22
CA ALA A 94 -14.39 6.99 -6.44
C ALA A 94 -13.29 6.85 -7.52
N LYS A 95 -12.03 6.92 -7.10
CA LYS A 95 -10.87 6.75 -7.97
C LYS A 95 -10.82 5.38 -8.64
N TRP A 96 -11.11 4.31 -7.90
CA TRP A 96 -11.07 2.95 -8.44
C TRP A 96 -12.32 2.58 -9.25
N VAL A 97 -13.49 3.12 -8.89
CA VAL A 97 -14.68 3.09 -9.75
C VAL A 97 -14.40 3.74 -11.11
N ALA A 98 -13.76 4.91 -11.12
CA ALA A 98 -13.37 5.59 -12.37
C ALA A 98 -12.37 4.78 -13.22
N ARG A 99 -11.70 3.78 -12.63
CA ARG A 99 -10.82 2.82 -13.34
C ARG A 99 -11.54 1.54 -13.77
N GLY A 100 -12.85 1.46 -13.60
CA GLY A 100 -13.69 0.35 -14.04
C GLY A 100 -13.88 -0.76 -13.00
N LEU A 101 -13.58 -0.52 -11.72
CA LEU A 101 -13.88 -1.47 -10.65
C LEU A 101 -15.32 -1.29 -10.17
N GLU A 102 -15.92 -2.37 -9.69
CA GLU A 102 -17.32 -2.37 -9.27
C GLU A 102 -17.46 -1.77 -7.87
N LEU A 103 -18.34 -0.77 -7.76
CA LEU A 103 -18.60 -0.08 -6.49
C LEU A 103 -19.01 -1.04 -5.35
N PRO A 104 -19.92 -2.02 -5.57
CA PRO A 104 -20.32 -2.94 -4.50
C PRO A 104 -19.14 -3.75 -3.96
N VAL A 105 -18.21 -4.17 -4.83
CA VAL A 105 -17.02 -4.95 -4.43
C VAL A 105 -16.05 -4.07 -3.63
N LEU A 106 -15.82 -2.82 -4.05
CA LEU A 106 -14.98 -1.88 -3.31
C LEU A 106 -15.56 -1.56 -1.92
N GLN A 107 -16.88 -1.42 -1.82
CA GLN A 107 -17.58 -1.22 -0.55
C GLN A 107 -17.49 -2.46 0.34
N ALA A 108 -17.67 -3.66 -0.20
CA ALA A 108 -17.47 -4.90 0.56
C ALA A 108 -16.05 -5.01 1.11
N VAL A 109 -15.01 -4.72 0.30
CA VAL A 109 -13.64 -4.71 0.79
C VAL A 109 -13.44 -3.68 1.91
N ARG A 110 -14.01 -2.48 1.77
CA ARG A 110 -13.95 -1.43 2.79
C ARG A 110 -14.60 -1.89 4.11
N ASP A 111 -15.79 -2.47 4.02
CA ASP A 111 -16.60 -2.83 5.18
C ASP A 111 -16.07 -4.10 5.85
N ASP A 112 -15.82 -5.16 5.09
CA ASP A 112 -15.51 -6.50 5.62
C ASP A 112 -14.03 -6.64 6.04
N VAL A 113 -13.09 -5.97 5.34
CA VAL A 113 -11.66 -6.07 5.65
C VAL A 113 -11.21 -5.00 6.62
N PHE A 114 -11.73 -3.78 6.47
CA PHE A 114 -11.25 -2.62 7.22
C PHE A 114 -12.24 -2.09 8.26
N ASN A 115 -13.50 -2.55 8.25
CA ASN A 115 -14.55 -2.06 9.14
C ASN A 115 -14.72 -0.52 9.07
N ILE A 116 -14.63 0.04 7.85
CA ILE A 116 -14.75 1.48 7.61
C ILE A 116 -16.11 1.76 6.98
N GLY A 117 -17.02 2.42 7.68
CA GLY A 117 -18.30 2.83 7.10
C GLY A 117 -18.16 3.93 6.04
N ALA A 118 -19.25 4.20 5.31
CA ALA A 118 -19.34 5.37 4.44
C ALA A 118 -19.15 6.68 5.26
N PRO A 119 -18.58 7.74 4.64
CA PRO A 119 -18.54 9.05 5.28
C PRO A 119 -19.95 9.56 5.57
N ALA A 120 -20.09 10.37 6.62
CA ALA A 120 -21.29 11.16 6.81
C ALA A 120 -21.47 12.08 5.59
N SER A 121 -22.72 12.29 5.15
CA SER A 121 -23.02 13.25 4.09
C SER A 121 -22.33 14.59 4.39
N PRO A 122 -21.79 15.29 3.36
CA PRO A 122 -21.20 16.61 3.55
C PRO A 122 -22.19 17.61 4.17
#